data_AF-A0A924E3L6-F1
#
_entry.id   AF-A0A924E3L6-F1
#
_cell.length_a   1.000
_cell.length_b   1.000
_cell.length_c   1.000
_cell.angle_alpha   90.00
_cell.angle_beta   90.00
_cell.angle_gamma   90.00
#
_symmetry.space_group_name_H-M   'P 1'
#
loop_
_entity.id
_entity.type
_entity.pdbx_description
1 polymer ?
#
loop_
_entity_poly.entity_id
_entity_poly.type
_entity_poly.pdbx_seq_one_letter_code
_entity_poly.pdbx_strand_id
1 'polypeptide(L)'
;MIATTIFSIILIVITFGVTSFTNDYYKGLNSSSTQNAVGTISTAVTQAIEFGESSPVAISGTSAAWCIGNQAFIYNLGSLVVSSGSSVGLAQASVSGCGGTVSTTGSHEMLQANMRVVTFDISQLPDKSWSLHIKVAHGENDLLCWDYSSCTSSVTATDHQLVANAATLHCRSSSGSRFCAVSELSTTVQRRLE
;
A
#
# COMPACT_ATOMS: atom_id res chain seq x y z
N MET A 1 -47.53 23.24 -17.18
CA MET A 1 -46.27 22.51 -17.46
C MET A 1 -45.00 23.23 -16.98
N ILE A 2 -45.07 24.40 -16.34
CA ILE A 2 -43.90 25.10 -15.75
C ILE A 2 -43.53 24.53 -14.37
N ALA A 3 -44.49 24.04 -13.60
CA ALA A 3 -44.21 23.43 -12.29
C ALA A 3 -43.37 22.15 -12.39
N THR A 4 -43.60 21.34 -13.43
CA THR A 4 -42.84 20.10 -13.69
C THR A 4 -41.41 20.39 -14.11
N THR A 5 -41.14 21.46 -14.87
CA THR A 5 -39.77 21.81 -15.27
C THR A 5 -38.93 22.31 -14.10
N ILE A 6 -39.50 23.14 -13.22
CA ILE A 6 -38.82 23.61 -12.00
C ILE A 6 -38.49 22.42 -11.10
N PHE A 7 -39.46 21.52 -10.90
CA PHE A 7 -39.24 20.32 -10.09
C PHE A 7 -38.14 19.42 -10.68
N SER A 8 -38.11 19.22 -12.00
CA SER A 8 -37.05 18.46 -12.67
C SER A 8 -35.67 19.09 -12.50
N ILE A 9 -35.54 20.42 -12.57
CA ILE A 9 -34.27 21.12 -12.37
C ILE A 9 -33.77 20.91 -10.93
N ILE A 10 -34.66 21.03 -9.93
CA ILE A 10 -34.31 20.82 -8.52
C ILE A 10 -33.80 19.40 -8.30
N LEU A 11 -34.47 18.39 -8.85
CA LEU A 11 -34.01 17.00 -8.72
C LEU A 11 -32.64 16.78 -9.35
N ILE A 12 -32.37 17.34 -10.53
CA ILE A 12 -31.06 17.24 -11.19
C ILE A 12 -29.95 17.86 -10.31
N VAL A 13 -30.20 19.03 -9.72
CA VAL A 13 -29.24 19.70 -8.83
C VAL A 13 -28.95 18.85 -7.59
N ILE A 14 -29.99 18.27 -6.98
CA ILE A 14 -29.82 17.41 -5.80
C ILE A 14 -29.02 16.15 -6.15
N THR A 15 -29.34 15.48 -7.27
CA THR A 15 -28.61 14.28 -7.71
C THR A 15 -27.13 14.58 -8.00
N PHE A 16 -26.84 15.74 -8.61
CA PHE A 16 -25.47 16.18 -8.84
C PHE A 16 -24.72 16.40 -7.52
N GLY A 17 -25.35 17.09 -6.56
CA GLY A 17 -24.77 17.34 -5.25
C GLY A 17 -24.45 16.05 -4.48
N VAL A 18 -25.39 15.10 -4.43
CA VAL A 18 -25.20 13.80 -3.76
C VAL A 18 -24.06 13.02 -4.43
N THR A 19 -24.05 12.94 -5.77
CA THR A 19 -23.03 12.17 -6.50
C THR A 19 -21.63 12.73 -6.26
N SER A 20 -21.48 14.06 -6.23
CA SER A 20 -20.18 14.70 -5.92
C SER A 20 -19.71 14.32 -4.52
N PHE A 21 -20.56 14.48 -3.51
CA PHE A 21 -20.22 14.16 -2.12
C PHE A 21 -19.85 12.68 -1.95
N THR A 22 -20.63 11.78 -2.56
CA THR A 22 -20.35 10.33 -2.50
C THR A 22 -18.99 9.98 -3.10
N ASN A 23 -18.60 10.60 -4.22
CA ASN A 23 -17.29 10.36 -4.84
C ASN A 23 -16.14 10.82 -3.94
N ASP A 24 -16.26 12.00 -3.34
CA ASP A 24 -15.25 12.55 -2.45
C ASP A 24 -15.14 11.72 -1.16
N TYR A 25 -16.27 11.22 -0.65
CA TYR A 25 -16.31 10.33 0.51
C TYR A 25 -15.55 9.02 0.26
N TYR A 26 -15.81 8.34 -0.87
CA TYR A 26 -15.08 7.10 -1.20
C TYR A 26 -13.58 7.34 -1.39
N LYS A 27 -13.21 8.44 -2.06
CA LYS A 27 -11.80 8.83 -2.22
C LYS A 27 -11.14 9.07 -0.85
N GLY A 28 -11.83 9.76 0.05
CA GLY A 28 -11.36 10.02 1.41
C GLY A 28 -11.17 8.74 2.21
N LEU A 29 -12.15 7.82 2.16
CA LEU A 29 -12.07 6.53 2.84
C LEU A 29 -10.89 5.68 2.35
N ASN A 30 -10.75 5.50 1.03
CA ASN A 30 -9.67 4.68 0.47
C ASN A 30 -8.29 5.30 0.77
N SER A 31 -8.18 6.63 0.68
CA SER A 31 -6.96 7.36 1.05
C SER A 31 -6.61 7.20 2.52
N SER A 32 -7.59 7.38 3.42
CA SER A 32 -7.39 7.21 4.86
C SER A 32 -7.02 5.77 5.21
N SER A 33 -7.67 4.78 4.59
CA SER A 33 -7.35 3.38 4.83
C SER A 33 -5.94 3.02 4.36
N THR A 34 -5.54 3.49 3.17
CA THR A 34 -4.19 3.25 2.63
C THR A 34 -3.13 3.89 3.52
N GLN A 35 -3.36 5.12 4.00
CA GLN A 35 -2.48 5.79 4.96
C GLN A 35 -2.39 5.05 6.30
N ASN A 36 -3.51 4.54 6.81
CA ASN A 36 -3.55 3.77 8.05
C ASN A 36 -2.79 2.43 7.92
N ALA A 37 -2.89 1.76 6.77
CA ALA A 37 -2.13 0.54 6.48
C ALA A 37 -0.62 0.84 6.51
N VAL A 38 -0.16 1.87 5.79
CA VAL A 38 1.24 2.30 5.79
C VAL A 38 1.73 2.67 7.19
N GLY A 39 0.92 3.42 7.97
CA GLY A 39 1.26 3.78 9.34
C GLY A 39 1.38 2.57 10.27
N THR A 40 0.46 1.60 10.14
CA THR A 40 0.48 0.35 10.91
C THR A 40 1.71 -0.49 10.59
N ILE A 41 2.03 -0.66 9.30
CA ILE A 41 3.21 -1.39 8.83
C ILE A 41 4.47 -0.73 9.34
N SER A 42 4.60 0.59 9.13
CA SER A 42 5.77 1.34 9.56
C SER A 42 5.98 1.19 11.05
N THR A 43 4.94 1.38 11.87
CA THR A 43 5.04 1.25 13.33
C THR A 43 5.47 -0.16 13.75
N ALA A 44 4.94 -1.21 13.12
CA ALA A 44 5.33 -2.58 13.42
C ALA A 44 6.79 -2.87 13.05
N VAL A 45 7.24 -2.41 11.89
CA VAL A 45 8.64 -2.59 11.45
C VAL A 45 9.59 -1.76 12.31
N THR A 46 9.27 -0.50 12.60
CA THR A 46 10.10 0.35 13.46
C THR A 46 10.20 -0.25 14.87
N GLN A 47 9.10 -0.73 15.44
CA GLN A 47 9.09 -1.40 16.73
C GLN A 47 9.96 -2.67 16.71
N ALA A 48 9.87 -3.47 15.64
CA ALA A 48 10.73 -4.64 15.48
C ALA A 48 12.22 -4.27 15.38
N ILE A 49 12.56 -3.15 14.73
CA ILE A 49 13.95 -2.65 14.63
C ILE A 49 14.44 -2.11 15.98
N GLU A 50 13.62 -1.32 16.70
CA GLU A 50 14.01 -0.67 17.95
C GLU A 50 14.31 -1.67 19.07
N PHE A 51 13.48 -2.71 19.17
CA PHE A 51 13.53 -3.71 20.24
C PHE A 51 14.09 -5.06 19.79
N GLY A 52 14.41 -5.22 18.51
CA GLY A 52 14.98 -6.45 17.96
C GLY A 52 16.40 -6.70 18.47
N GLU A 53 16.65 -7.93 18.93
CA GLU A 53 17.99 -8.34 19.38
C GLU A 53 18.98 -8.45 18.21
N SER A 54 18.48 -8.78 17.01
CA SER A 54 19.26 -8.91 15.78
C SER A 54 19.02 -7.77 14.81
N SER A 55 20.03 -7.46 13.99
CA SER A 55 19.90 -6.54 12.86
C SER A 55 18.93 -7.11 11.82
N PRO A 56 18.17 -6.26 11.10
CA PRO A 56 17.38 -6.67 9.94
C PRO A 56 18.19 -7.49 8.94
N VAL A 57 17.69 -8.67 8.59
CA VAL A 57 18.27 -9.57 7.59
C VAL A 57 17.28 -9.75 6.45
N ALA A 58 17.72 -9.47 5.23
CA ALA A 58 16.97 -9.80 4.03
C ALA A 58 17.04 -11.32 3.81
N ILE A 59 15.87 -11.96 3.72
CA ILE A 59 15.74 -13.37 3.40
C ILE A 59 15.22 -13.48 1.97
N SER A 60 16.05 -14.07 1.11
CA SER A 60 15.66 -14.43 -0.25
C SER A 60 15.08 -15.83 -0.26
N GLY A 61 13.79 -15.94 -0.61
CA GLY A 61 13.06 -17.20 -0.80
C GLY A 61 12.14 -17.12 -2.02
N THR A 62 11.04 -17.89 -2.01
CA THR A 62 9.97 -17.77 -3.02
C THR A 62 9.23 -16.43 -2.96
N SER A 63 9.24 -15.79 -1.79
CA SER A 63 8.81 -14.40 -1.57
C SER A 63 9.94 -13.64 -0.91
N ALA A 64 10.03 -12.35 -1.18
CA ALA A 64 11.00 -11.49 -0.50
C ALA A 64 10.53 -11.27 0.95
N ALA A 65 11.45 -11.34 1.90
CA ALA A 65 11.11 -11.11 3.30
C ALA A 65 12.23 -10.39 4.04
N TRP A 66 11.86 -9.59 5.02
CA TRP A 66 12.76 -9.00 6.01
C TRP A 66 12.52 -9.66 7.35
N CYS A 67 13.57 -10.21 7.95
CA CYS A 67 13.49 -10.74 9.30
C CYS A 67 14.21 -9.83 10.28
N ILE A 68 13.55 -9.55 11.40
CA ILE A 68 14.01 -8.64 12.44
C ILE A 68 13.65 -9.28 13.79
N GLY A 69 14.66 -9.75 14.53
CA GLY A 69 14.45 -10.52 15.76
C GLY A 69 13.63 -11.80 15.53
N ASN A 70 12.43 -11.83 16.10
CA ASN A 70 11.47 -12.93 16.02
C ASN A 70 10.29 -12.64 15.09
N GLN A 71 10.37 -11.60 14.27
CA GLN A 71 9.32 -11.23 13.32
C GLN A 71 9.88 -11.23 11.91
N ALA A 72 9.11 -11.76 10.97
CA ALA A 72 9.40 -11.72 9.55
C ALA A 72 8.28 -10.99 8.80
N PHE A 73 8.66 -10.01 7.99
CA PHE A 73 7.79 -9.25 7.11
C PHE A 73 7.96 -9.81 5.71
N ILE A 74 6.99 -10.60 5.25
CA ILE A 74 6.97 -11.25 3.94
C ILE A 74 6.21 -10.33 3.00
N TYR A 75 6.76 -10.04 1.83
CA TYR A 75 6.14 -9.13 0.87
C TYR A 75 6.25 -9.64 -0.56
N ASN A 76 5.21 -9.36 -1.34
CA ASN A 76 5.19 -9.56 -2.78
C ASN A 76 4.89 -8.21 -3.44
N LEU A 77 5.92 -7.59 -3.99
CA LEU A 77 5.80 -6.29 -4.63
C LEU A 77 4.84 -6.35 -5.83
N GLY A 78 3.95 -5.37 -5.93
CA GLY A 78 2.98 -5.23 -7.01
C GLY A 78 1.75 -6.14 -6.91
N SER A 79 1.79 -7.20 -6.08
CA SER A 79 0.67 -8.14 -5.93
C SER A 79 -0.49 -7.49 -5.20
N LEU A 80 -1.68 -7.54 -5.82
CA LEU A 80 -2.92 -7.09 -5.21
C LEU A 80 -3.40 -8.10 -4.17
N VAL A 81 -3.78 -7.65 -2.99
CA VAL A 81 -4.41 -8.50 -1.98
C VAL A 81 -5.85 -8.79 -2.37
N VAL A 82 -6.13 -10.03 -2.73
CA VAL A 82 -7.49 -10.55 -2.90
C VAL A 82 -8.01 -11.12 -1.58
N SER A 83 -9.29 -10.89 -1.28
CA SER A 83 -9.96 -11.31 -0.05
C SER A 83 -10.02 -12.83 0.18
N SER A 84 -9.59 -13.64 -0.79
CA SER A 84 -9.63 -15.11 -0.78
C SER A 84 -8.38 -15.79 -0.20
N GLY A 85 -7.47 -15.04 0.44
CA GLY A 85 -6.42 -15.60 1.31
C GLY A 85 -5.27 -16.34 0.63
N SER A 86 -5.19 -16.34 -0.72
CA SER A 86 -4.07 -16.96 -1.46
C SER A 86 -2.97 -15.98 -1.87
N SER A 87 -3.25 -14.68 -1.97
CA SER A 87 -2.24 -13.67 -2.29
C SER A 87 -1.82 -12.93 -1.02
N VAL A 88 -0.58 -13.12 -0.60
CA VAL A 88 0.02 -12.28 0.44
C VAL A 88 0.59 -11.04 -0.22
N GLY A 89 0.13 -9.86 0.16
CA GLY A 89 0.70 -8.61 -0.30
C GLY A 89 1.87 -8.21 0.60
N LEU A 90 1.57 -8.03 1.88
CA LEU A 90 2.57 -7.89 2.94
C LEU A 90 2.02 -8.50 4.23
N ALA A 91 2.65 -9.56 4.70
CA ALA A 91 2.25 -10.22 5.94
C ALA A 91 3.36 -10.26 6.97
N GLN A 92 2.96 -10.22 8.23
CA GLN A 92 3.83 -10.42 9.38
C GLN A 92 3.70 -11.86 9.87
N ALA A 93 4.83 -12.53 10.08
CA ALA A 93 4.90 -13.86 10.65
C ALA A 93 5.83 -13.86 11.86
N SER A 94 5.51 -14.65 12.88
CA SER A 94 6.41 -14.91 14.00
C SER A 94 7.39 -16.03 13.61
N VAL A 95 8.68 -15.78 13.80
CA VAL A 95 9.75 -16.74 13.49
C VAL A 95 10.62 -16.98 14.72
N SER A 96 11.15 -18.20 14.84
CA SER A 96 12.08 -18.57 15.93
C SER A 96 13.49 -17.98 15.75
N GLY A 97 13.76 -17.35 14.60
CA GLY A 97 15.00 -16.65 14.29
C GLY A 97 15.16 -16.39 12.79
N CYS A 98 16.10 -15.51 12.42
CA CYS A 98 16.31 -15.03 11.05
C CYS A 98 17.21 -15.93 10.17
N GLY A 99 17.26 -17.23 10.45
CA GLY A 99 18.19 -18.16 9.79
C GLY A 99 17.58 -19.11 8.75
N GLY A 100 16.30 -18.99 8.40
CA GLY A 100 15.59 -19.99 7.59
C GLY A 100 14.57 -19.42 6.61
N THR A 101 13.96 -20.31 5.82
CA THR A 101 12.86 -19.97 4.92
C THR A 101 11.64 -19.53 5.72
N VAL A 102 11.11 -18.35 5.41
CA VAL A 102 9.89 -17.84 6.04
C VAL A 102 8.68 -18.44 5.34
N SER A 103 7.79 -19.07 6.10
CA SER A 103 6.51 -19.57 5.60
C SER A 103 5.44 -18.48 5.71
N THR A 104 4.59 -18.37 4.69
CA THR A 104 3.36 -17.56 4.72
C THR A 104 2.23 -18.25 5.51
N THR A 105 2.42 -19.49 5.94
CA THR A 105 1.40 -20.22 6.72
C THR A 105 1.29 -19.63 8.12
N GLY A 106 0.11 -19.11 8.47
CA GLY A 106 -0.12 -18.46 9.76
C GLY A 106 0.39 -17.02 9.85
N SER A 107 0.85 -16.43 8.74
CA SER A 107 1.18 -15.01 8.69
C SER A 107 -0.09 -14.16 8.72
N HIS A 108 -0.01 -13.01 9.37
CA HIS A 108 -1.07 -12.02 9.41
C HIS A 108 -0.88 -10.99 8.30
N GLU A 109 -1.79 -10.96 7.32
CA GLU A 109 -1.80 -9.94 6.28
C GLU A 109 -2.01 -8.56 6.89
N MET A 110 -1.13 -7.61 6.55
CA MET A 110 -1.13 -6.25 7.07
C MET A 110 -1.83 -5.26 6.14
N LEU A 111 -2.11 -5.67 4.90
CA LEU A 111 -2.85 -4.88 3.92
C LEU A 111 -4.32 -5.29 3.87
N GLN A 112 -5.16 -4.37 3.42
CA GLN A 112 -6.56 -4.67 3.15
C GLN A 112 -6.76 -5.18 1.72
N ALA A 113 -7.95 -5.71 1.45
CA ALA A 113 -8.35 -6.07 0.09
C ALA A 113 -8.16 -4.88 -0.86
N ASN A 114 -7.73 -5.17 -2.09
CA ASN A 114 -7.42 -4.19 -3.13
C ASN A 114 -6.25 -3.24 -2.82
N MET A 115 -5.42 -3.55 -1.82
CA MET A 115 -4.14 -2.87 -1.60
C MET A 115 -2.97 -3.71 -2.12
N ARG A 116 -1.87 -3.04 -2.42
CA ARG A 116 -0.60 -3.65 -2.81
C ARG A 116 0.56 -2.81 -2.31
N VAL A 117 1.65 -3.48 -1.96
CA VAL A 117 2.92 -2.81 -1.66
C VAL A 117 3.70 -2.69 -2.96
N VAL A 118 4.22 -1.50 -3.24
CA VAL A 118 4.97 -1.19 -4.46
C VAL A 118 6.44 -0.98 -4.14
N THR A 119 6.72 -0.39 -2.97
CA THR A 119 8.06 -0.25 -2.42
C THR A 119 8.05 -0.73 -0.98
N PHE A 120 9.01 -1.58 -0.63
CA PHE A 120 9.31 -1.96 0.75
C PHE A 120 10.82 -2.18 0.86
N ASP A 121 11.52 -1.14 1.28
CA ASP A 121 12.97 -1.13 1.39
C ASP A 121 13.38 -0.81 2.83
N ILE A 122 14.33 -1.60 3.33
CA ILE A 122 14.98 -1.38 4.62
C ILE A 122 16.48 -1.32 4.34
N SER A 123 17.07 -0.15 4.54
CA SER A 123 18.49 0.09 4.27
C SER A 123 19.19 0.62 5.51
N GLN A 124 20.40 0.11 5.78
CA GLN A 124 21.22 0.58 6.88
C GLN A 124 21.94 1.87 6.48
N LEU A 125 21.85 2.89 7.32
CA LEU A 125 22.56 4.15 7.17
C LEU A 125 23.95 4.10 7.87
N PRO A 126 24.91 4.97 7.49
CA PRO A 126 26.28 4.95 8.04
C PRO A 126 26.37 5.17 9.55
N ASP A 127 25.36 5.78 10.16
CA ASP A 127 25.25 6.10 11.58
C ASP A 127 24.65 4.95 12.42
N LYS A 128 24.55 3.74 11.85
CA LYS A 128 23.85 2.58 12.41
C LYS A 128 22.33 2.77 12.60
N SER A 129 21.74 3.83 12.03
CA SER A 129 20.28 3.91 11.90
C SER A 129 19.82 3.12 10.67
N TRP A 130 18.53 2.87 10.59
CA TRP A 130 17.87 2.14 9.52
C TRP A 130 16.85 3.04 8.86
N SER A 131 16.94 3.20 7.54
CA SER A 131 15.89 3.85 6.75
C SER A 131 14.88 2.81 6.32
N LEU A 132 13.61 3.10 6.58
CA LEU A 132 12.46 2.33 6.16
C LEU A 132 11.70 3.16 5.13
N HIS A 133 11.54 2.63 3.92
CA HIS A 133 10.76 3.25 2.86
C HIS A 133 9.64 2.32 2.39
N ILE A 134 8.40 2.76 2.58
CA ILE A 134 7.21 1.98 2.26
C ILE A 134 6.31 2.81 1.35
N LYS A 135 5.84 2.18 0.27
CA LYS A 135 4.83 2.74 -0.62
C LYS A 135 3.74 1.73 -0.89
N VAL A 136 2.51 2.10 -0.59
CA VAL A 136 1.31 1.26 -0.78
C VAL A 136 0.38 1.97 -1.77
N ALA A 137 -0.17 1.19 -2.69
CA ALA A 137 -1.21 1.62 -3.62
C ALA A 137 -2.49 0.82 -3.35
N HIS A 138 -3.63 1.49 -3.52
CA HIS A 138 -4.95 0.90 -3.50
C HIS A 138 -5.58 1.05 -4.89
N GLY A 139 -6.21 -0.01 -5.38
CA GLY A 139 -6.93 -0.02 -6.64
C GLY A 139 -6.35 -0.98 -7.68
N GLU A 140 -7.09 -1.13 -8.78
CA GLU A 140 -6.71 -1.93 -9.93
C GLU A 140 -5.63 -1.25 -10.79
N ASN A 141 -5.00 -2.02 -11.66
CA ASN A 141 -3.84 -1.57 -12.45
C ASN A 141 -4.19 -0.50 -13.49
N ASP A 142 -5.44 -0.40 -13.91
CA ASP A 142 -5.95 0.59 -14.86
C ASP A 142 -6.21 1.97 -14.20
N LEU A 143 -6.29 1.98 -12.87
CA LEU A 143 -6.44 3.19 -12.06
C LEU A 143 -5.10 3.82 -11.66
N LEU A 144 -4.00 3.13 -11.92
CA LEU A 144 -2.64 3.55 -11.56
C LEU A 144 -1.85 3.98 -12.80
N CYS A 145 -1.02 5.00 -12.65
CA CYS A 145 -0.11 5.48 -13.69
C CYS A 145 1.20 5.97 -13.06
N TRP A 146 2.27 6.07 -13.84
CA TRP A 146 3.61 6.41 -13.35
C TRP A 146 4.29 7.55 -14.09
N ASP A 147 3.65 8.09 -15.11
CA ASP A 147 4.09 9.26 -15.86
C ASP A 147 2.89 9.90 -16.57
N TYR A 148 3.10 11.09 -17.14
CA TYR A 148 2.01 11.80 -17.83
C TYR A 148 1.43 11.00 -19.01
N SER A 149 2.27 10.26 -19.74
CA SER A 149 1.84 9.50 -20.91
C SER A 149 1.00 8.26 -20.53
N SER A 150 1.36 7.56 -19.46
CA SER A 150 0.56 6.48 -18.89
C SER A 150 -0.73 7.02 -18.29
N CYS A 151 -0.76 8.19 -17.66
CA CYS A 151 -2.01 8.72 -17.09
C CYS A 151 -3.06 9.11 -18.16
N THR A 152 -2.64 9.45 -19.38
CA THR A 152 -3.53 9.91 -20.47
C THR A 152 -3.84 8.84 -21.52
N SER A 153 -2.99 7.81 -21.64
CA SER A 153 -3.27 6.65 -22.49
C SER A 153 -4.25 5.67 -21.82
N SER A 154 -4.79 4.71 -22.56
CA SER A 154 -5.60 3.60 -22.00
C SER A 154 -4.75 2.40 -21.58
N VAL A 155 -3.46 2.61 -21.30
CA VAL A 155 -2.54 1.53 -20.92
C VAL A 155 -2.89 1.08 -19.51
N THR A 156 -3.14 -0.22 -19.35
CA THR A 156 -3.25 -0.88 -18.05
C THR A 156 -1.86 -1.25 -17.58
N ALA A 157 -1.49 -0.85 -16.36
CA ALA A 157 -0.19 -1.21 -15.81
C ALA A 157 -0.07 -2.74 -15.63
N THR A 158 1.11 -3.28 -15.81
CA THR A 158 1.44 -4.62 -15.29
C THR A 158 2.02 -4.48 -13.88
N ASP A 159 1.92 -5.50 -13.05
CA ASP A 159 2.47 -5.47 -11.68
C ASP A 159 3.97 -5.16 -11.69
N HIS A 160 4.71 -5.69 -12.67
CA HIS A 160 6.13 -5.38 -12.87
C HIS A 160 6.37 -3.89 -13.17
N GLN A 161 5.54 -3.25 -13.99
CA GLN A 161 5.65 -1.82 -14.29
C GLN A 161 5.32 -0.95 -13.07
N LEU A 162 4.37 -1.36 -12.24
CA LEU A 162 4.04 -0.65 -11.01
C LEU A 162 5.25 -0.60 -10.07
N VAL A 163 5.92 -1.75 -9.89
CA VAL A 163 7.12 -1.85 -9.04
C VAL A 163 8.31 -1.10 -9.66
N ALA A 164 8.56 -1.26 -10.96
CA ALA A 164 9.66 -0.60 -11.64
C ALA A 164 9.55 0.93 -11.62
N ASN A 165 8.33 1.48 -11.57
CA ASN A 165 8.09 2.92 -11.56
C ASN A 165 7.46 3.39 -10.24
N ALA A 166 7.76 2.72 -9.14
CA ALA A 166 7.15 3.00 -7.84
C ALA A 166 7.32 4.47 -7.40
N ALA A 167 8.48 5.07 -7.69
CA ALA A 167 8.80 6.44 -7.31
C ALA A 167 7.78 7.47 -7.84
N THR A 168 7.33 7.30 -9.08
CA THR A 168 6.42 8.22 -9.77
C THR A 168 4.99 7.70 -9.85
N LEU A 169 4.66 6.67 -9.06
CA LEU A 169 3.32 6.06 -9.08
C LEU A 169 2.27 6.98 -8.47
N HIS A 170 1.19 7.20 -9.23
CA HIS A 170 0.05 8.03 -8.87
C HIS A 170 -1.28 7.41 -9.36
N CYS A 171 -2.39 7.95 -8.86
CA CYS A 171 -3.72 7.60 -9.35
C CYS A 171 -4.05 8.34 -10.65
N ARG A 172 -4.64 7.63 -11.61
CA ARG A 172 -5.16 8.21 -12.85
C ARG A 172 -6.38 9.10 -12.56
N SER A 173 -6.46 10.24 -13.24
CA SER A 173 -7.58 11.19 -13.13
C SER A 173 -8.79 10.81 -14.00
N SER A 174 -9.19 9.53 -14.03
CA SER A 174 -10.28 9.01 -14.85
C SER A 174 -11.53 8.64 -14.03
N SER A 175 -12.57 8.13 -14.71
CA SER A 175 -13.76 7.52 -14.11
C SER A 175 -13.40 6.25 -13.34
N GLY A 176 -12.93 6.43 -12.11
CA GLY A 176 -12.36 5.36 -11.29
C GLY A 176 -11.38 5.86 -10.24
N SER A 177 -10.93 7.12 -10.35
CA SER A 177 -10.02 7.77 -9.38
C SER A 177 -10.51 7.72 -7.93
N ARG A 178 -11.83 7.61 -7.69
CA ARG A 178 -12.43 7.41 -6.35
C ARG A 178 -12.06 6.07 -5.69
N PHE A 179 -11.61 5.09 -6.48
CA PHE A 179 -11.18 3.76 -6.03
C PHE A 179 -9.66 3.60 -6.01
N CYS A 180 -8.92 4.68 -6.23
CA CYS A 180 -7.47 4.68 -6.17
C CYS A 180 -6.95 5.57 -5.05
N ALA A 181 -5.93 5.08 -4.35
CA ALA A 181 -5.14 5.88 -3.43
C ALA A 181 -3.69 5.39 -3.45
N VAL A 182 -2.75 6.31 -3.23
CA VAL A 182 -1.32 5.98 -3.06
C VAL A 182 -0.85 6.69 -1.80
N SER A 183 -0.14 5.96 -0.94
CA SER A 183 0.46 6.50 0.27
C SER A 183 1.91 6.04 0.36
N GLU A 184 2.77 6.95 0.79
CA GLU A 184 4.20 6.74 0.90
C GLU A 184 4.66 7.26 2.27
N LEU A 185 5.52 6.50 2.92
CA LEU A 185 6.14 6.87 4.19
C LEU A 185 7.60 6.46 4.17
N SER A 186 8.47 7.41 4.53
CA SER A 186 9.88 7.17 4.76
C SER A 186 10.21 7.61 6.18
N THR A 187 10.87 6.74 6.94
CA THR A 187 11.26 7.01 8.32
C THR A 187 12.65 6.44 8.60
N THR A 188 13.35 7.03 9.56
CA THR A 188 14.66 6.57 10.03
C THR A 188 14.55 6.13 11.49
N VAL A 189 15.04 4.94 11.79
CA VAL A 189 14.93 4.31 13.11
C VAL A 189 16.33 3.98 13.63
N GLN A 190 16.61 4.36 14.86
CA GLN A 190 17.82 3.93 15.56
C GLN A 190 17.45 2.84 16.57
N ARG A 191 18.30 1.83 16.71
CA ARG A 191 18.09 0.77 17.70
C ARG A 191 18.23 1.33 19.12
N ARG A 192 17.33 0.94 20.02
CA ARG A 192 17.32 1.42 21.41
C ARG A 192 18.16 0.57 22.36
N LEU A 193 18.27 -0.72 22.08
CA LEU A 193 19.09 -1.66 22.84
C LEU A 193 20.48 -1.74 22.19
N GLU A 194 21.42 -0.92 22.67
CA GLU A 194 22.87 -1.16 22.52
C GLU A 194 23.44 -1.62 23.86
#